data_AF-A0A8H6XM20-F1
#
_entry.id   AF-A0A8H6XM20-F1
#
_cell.length_a   1.000
_cell.length_b   1.000
_cell.length_c   1.000
_cell.angle_alpha   90.00
_cell.angle_beta   90.00
_cell.angle_gamma   90.00
#
_symmetry.space_group_name_H-M   'P 1'
#
loop_
_entity.id
_entity.type
_entity.pdbx_description
1 polymer ?
#
loop_
_entity_poly.entity_id
_entity_poly.type
_entity_poly.pdbx_seq_one_letter_code
_entity_poly.pdbx_strand_id
1 'polypeptide(L)'
;MCGLNPLLYTTLHISALETKGGSDAALFTRSGPQPPDFFSKTTRRLTLTTFSMNIWGTRAQNPWSTSELERMLCVCTGITELSLTGDFLNPPVFRLVGHMRPTHLDLMGNLVRSFSSPYADFALPLFQRVSHLYLCDIDDELTSPWHHWAGLSRLPVLTHLAIARGDLVPTILATLPRLRVIVLYGEKLDPEEAHSWDQRVVVAEINSFWEDWHEGIGLWIRADAFLDRKQRGEVPESCYQLPAC
;
A
#
# COMPACT_ATOMS: atom_id res chain seq x y z
N MET A 1 32.72 -14.36 24.43
CA MET A 1 31.45 -14.66 23.76
C MET A 1 30.99 -13.37 23.09
N CYS A 2 31.17 -13.25 21.77
CA CYS A 2 30.66 -12.10 21.03
C CYS A 2 29.15 -12.25 20.89
N GLY A 3 28.38 -11.39 21.57
CA GLY A 3 26.94 -11.32 21.38
C GLY A 3 26.65 -10.83 19.97
N LEU A 4 26.29 -11.75 19.06
CA LEU A 4 25.70 -11.38 17.79
C LEU A 4 24.37 -10.69 18.12
N ASN A 5 24.28 -9.39 17.86
CA ASN A 5 22.99 -8.70 17.81
C ASN A 5 22.13 -9.50 16.82
N PRO A 6 20.97 -10.03 17.23
CA PRO A 6 20.09 -10.71 16.29
C PRO A 6 19.78 -9.71 15.19
N LEU A 7 20.05 -10.09 13.93
CA LEU A 7 19.66 -9.29 12.77
C LEU A 7 18.16 -9.02 12.89
N LEU A 8 17.79 -7.80 13.26
CA LEU A 8 16.41 -7.37 13.38
C LEU A 8 15.91 -7.09 11.97
N TYR A 9 15.39 -8.12 11.31
CA TYR A 9 14.59 -7.98 10.11
C TYR A 9 13.26 -7.30 10.47
N THR A 10 13.25 -5.98 10.45
CA THR A 10 12.05 -5.14 10.61
C THR A 10 11.18 -5.18 9.35
N THR A 11 11.83 -5.31 8.20
CA THR A 11 11.19 -5.40 6.88
C THR A 11 11.51 -6.73 6.23
N LEU A 12 10.48 -7.40 5.74
CA LEU A 12 10.59 -8.60 4.93
C LEU A 12 10.03 -8.26 3.54
N HIS A 13 10.94 -8.22 2.57
CA HIS A 13 10.59 -7.94 1.20
C HIS A 13 10.61 -9.23 0.41
N ILE A 14 9.44 -9.75 0.05
CA ILE A 14 9.37 -10.94 -0.79
C ILE A 14 9.17 -10.49 -2.22
N SER A 15 10.27 -9.97 -2.79
CA SER A 15 10.36 -9.63 -4.21
C SER A 15 10.91 -10.75 -5.06
N ALA A 16 10.48 -10.76 -6.32
CA ALA A 16 10.93 -11.72 -7.33
C ALA A 16 10.59 -13.16 -6.94
N LEU A 17 9.29 -13.40 -6.77
CA LEU A 17 8.77 -14.75 -6.70
C LEU A 17 9.02 -15.53 -7.99
N GLU A 18 9.42 -14.89 -9.09
CA GLU A 18 9.83 -15.52 -10.34
C GLU A 18 10.82 -16.68 -10.15
N THR A 19 11.61 -16.66 -9.07
CA THR A 19 12.38 -17.84 -8.65
C THR A 19 12.18 -18.11 -7.16
N LYS A 20 11.78 -19.32 -6.78
CA LYS A 20 11.77 -19.78 -5.37
C LYS A 20 13.16 -19.76 -4.70
N GLY A 21 14.18 -19.21 -5.36
CA GLY A 21 15.58 -19.18 -4.96
C GLY A 21 16.07 -17.87 -4.34
N GLY A 22 15.24 -16.82 -4.25
CA GLY A 22 15.60 -15.59 -3.55
C GLY A 22 15.97 -15.84 -2.07
N SER A 23 16.86 -15.03 -1.49
CA SER A 23 17.32 -15.20 -0.10
C SER A 23 16.18 -15.22 0.91
N ASP A 24 15.17 -14.37 0.72
CA ASP A 24 14.02 -14.27 1.62
C ASP A 24 13.04 -15.43 1.43
N ALA A 25 12.84 -15.88 0.19
CA ALA A 25 12.08 -17.10 -0.13
C ALA A 25 12.75 -18.36 0.45
N ALA A 26 14.08 -18.39 0.47
CA ALA A 26 14.85 -19.49 1.05
C ALA A 26 14.63 -19.64 2.55
N LEU A 27 14.34 -18.54 3.27
CA LEU A 27 14.03 -18.59 4.70
C LEU A 27 12.73 -19.37 4.98
N PHE A 28 11.75 -19.27 4.07
CA PHE A 28 10.47 -19.97 4.18
C PHE A 28 10.50 -21.41 3.66
N THR A 29 11.38 -21.71 2.70
CA THR A 29 11.49 -23.07 2.15
C THR A 29 12.41 -23.98 2.96
N ARG A 30 13.37 -23.41 3.71
CA ARG A 30 14.31 -24.18 4.55
C ARG A 30 13.85 -24.42 5.98
N SER A 31 12.86 -23.66 6.45
CA SER A 31 12.27 -23.93 7.75
C SER A 31 11.42 -25.19 7.66
N GLY A 32 11.54 -26.08 8.64
CA GLY A 32 10.74 -27.30 8.71
C GLY A 32 9.23 -27.00 8.87
N PRO A 33 8.41 -27.93 9.38
CA PRO A 33 6.97 -27.72 9.53
C PRO A 33 6.60 -26.52 10.42
N GLN A 34 7.53 -26.00 11.22
CA GLN A 34 7.39 -24.76 11.96
C GLN A 34 8.39 -23.73 11.45
N PRO A 35 7.92 -22.58 10.92
CA PRO A 35 8.81 -21.48 10.59
C PRO A 35 9.29 -20.78 11.87
N PRO A 36 10.43 -20.07 11.82
CA PRO A 36 11.05 -19.51 13.01
C PRO A 36 10.14 -18.46 13.65
N ASP A 37 9.94 -18.55 14.97
CA ASP A 37 9.22 -17.56 15.79
C ASP A 37 9.66 -16.11 15.55
N PHE A 38 10.89 -15.94 15.05
CA PHE A 38 11.48 -14.67 14.69
C PHE A 38 10.56 -13.81 13.80
N PHE A 39 9.96 -14.38 12.74
CA PHE A 39 9.09 -13.60 11.83
C PHE A 39 7.89 -12.98 12.54
N SER A 40 7.29 -13.71 13.48
CA SER A 40 6.14 -13.22 14.24
C SER A 40 6.49 -12.07 15.19
N LYS A 41 7.76 -11.98 15.62
CA LYS A 41 8.23 -11.05 16.66
C LYS A 41 8.89 -9.80 16.09
N THR A 42 9.59 -9.90 14.96
CA THR A 42 10.44 -8.82 14.46
C THR A 42 9.94 -8.18 13.17
N THR A 43 9.27 -8.95 12.31
CA THR A 43 8.80 -8.43 11.03
C THR A 43 7.57 -7.54 11.25
N ARG A 44 7.70 -6.27 10.87
CA ARG A 44 6.63 -5.27 10.91
C ARG A 44 6.09 -4.95 9.53
N ARG A 45 6.95 -5.00 8.52
CA ARG A 45 6.61 -4.76 7.14
C ARG A 45 6.72 -6.03 6.31
N LEU A 46 5.67 -6.36 5.58
CA LEU A 46 5.64 -7.43 4.59
C LEU A 46 5.26 -6.85 3.24
N THR A 47 6.12 -7.05 2.24
CA THR A 47 5.80 -6.71 0.85
C THR A 47 5.73 -8.00 0.04
N LEU A 48 4.58 -8.24 -0.59
CA LEU A 48 4.36 -9.32 -1.54
C LEU A 48 4.22 -8.70 -2.93
N THR A 49 5.18 -8.99 -3.80
CA THR A 49 5.19 -8.41 -5.15
C THR A 49 5.37 -9.47 -6.23
N THR A 50 4.51 -9.40 -7.25
CA THR A 50 4.70 -10.08 -8.53
C THR A 50 5.00 -9.06 -9.62
N PHE A 51 6.08 -8.28 -9.46
CA PHE A 51 6.58 -7.48 -10.57
C PHE A 51 7.34 -8.38 -11.54
N SER A 52 6.64 -8.87 -12.55
CA SER A 52 7.25 -9.07 -13.86
C SER A 52 6.97 -7.82 -14.70
N MET A 53 7.68 -6.73 -14.42
CA MET A 53 7.90 -5.71 -15.45
C MET A 53 8.99 -6.20 -16.40
N ASN A 54 8.86 -7.42 -16.91
CA ASN A 54 9.51 -7.72 -18.16
C ASN A 54 8.87 -6.76 -19.17
N ILE A 55 9.71 -5.90 -19.73
CA ILE A 55 9.50 -4.82 -20.72
C ILE A 55 8.71 -5.31 -21.96
N TRP A 56 8.37 -6.60 -21.99
CA TRP A 56 7.74 -7.37 -23.06
C TRP A 56 6.33 -7.87 -22.72
N GLY A 57 5.73 -7.45 -21.60
CA GLY A 57 4.31 -7.69 -21.31
C GLY A 57 3.91 -9.15 -21.06
N THR A 58 4.86 -10.06 -20.86
CA THR A 58 4.57 -11.47 -20.56
C THR A 58 4.50 -11.69 -19.06
N ARG A 59 3.29 -11.81 -18.50
CA ARG A 59 3.09 -12.06 -17.07
C ARG A 59 3.84 -13.32 -16.62
N ALA A 60 4.81 -13.18 -15.73
CA ALA A 60 5.27 -14.32 -14.96
C ALA A 60 4.14 -14.71 -14.00
N GLN A 61 3.61 -15.92 -14.13
CA GLN A 61 2.63 -16.45 -13.18
C GLN A 61 3.28 -16.58 -11.81
N ASN A 62 2.57 -16.23 -10.74
CA ASN A 62 3.00 -16.51 -9.38
C ASN A 62 3.35 -18.00 -9.21
N PRO A 63 4.60 -18.39 -8.96
CA PRO A 63 4.98 -19.80 -8.88
C PRO A 63 4.71 -20.42 -7.49
N TRP A 64 4.10 -19.67 -6.58
CA TRP A 64 3.69 -20.15 -5.26
C TRP A 64 2.26 -20.65 -5.32
N SER A 65 2.06 -21.87 -4.86
CA SER A 65 0.72 -22.39 -4.60
C SER A 65 0.07 -21.66 -3.43
N THR A 66 -1.26 -21.63 -3.40
CA THR A 66 -2.04 -21.05 -2.29
C THR A 66 -1.63 -21.62 -0.94
N SER A 67 -1.37 -22.92 -0.84
CA SER A 67 -0.95 -23.57 0.40
C SER A 67 0.46 -23.17 0.85
N GLU A 68 1.37 -22.87 -0.07
CA GLU A 68 2.70 -22.35 0.28
C GLU A 68 2.60 -20.92 0.80
N LEU A 69 1.79 -20.07 0.15
CA LEU A 69 1.52 -18.71 0.62
C LEU A 69 0.84 -18.73 2.00
N GLU A 70 -0.17 -19.57 2.19
CA GLU A 70 -0.86 -19.71 3.48
C GLU A 70 0.11 -20.05 4.61
N ARG A 71 0.99 -21.03 4.39
CA ARG A 71 2.00 -21.45 5.37
C ARG A 71 3.01 -20.33 5.69
N MET A 72 3.37 -19.54 4.69
CA MET A 72 4.26 -18.39 4.87
C MET A 72 3.56 -17.29 5.67
N LEU A 73 2.32 -16.96 5.30
CA LEU A 73 1.56 -15.85 5.85
C LEU A 73 1.02 -16.13 7.26
N CYS A 74 0.80 -17.39 7.64
CA CYS A 74 0.28 -17.75 8.95
C CYS A 74 1.23 -17.39 10.10
N VAL A 75 2.52 -17.19 9.82
CA VAL A 75 3.53 -16.84 10.83
C VAL A 75 3.96 -15.37 10.82
N CYS A 76 3.49 -14.62 9.83
CA CYS A 76 3.60 -13.18 9.74
C CYS A 76 2.47 -12.51 10.55
N THR A 77 2.39 -12.78 11.86
CA THR A 77 1.31 -12.25 12.72
C THR A 77 1.60 -10.84 13.24
N GLY A 78 2.87 -10.41 13.22
CA GLY A 78 3.32 -9.10 13.73
C GLY A 78 3.28 -7.95 12.72
N ILE A 79 2.74 -8.20 11.52
CA ILE A 79 2.74 -7.26 10.39
C ILE A 79 1.80 -6.08 10.66
N THR A 80 2.37 -4.88 10.64
CA THR A 80 1.67 -3.59 10.75
C THR A 80 1.62 -2.85 9.41
N GLU A 81 2.55 -3.16 8.50
CA GLU A 81 2.63 -2.58 7.17
C GLU A 81 2.60 -3.70 6.14
N LEU A 82 1.55 -3.73 5.32
CA LEU A 82 1.37 -4.74 4.28
C LEU A 82 1.37 -4.05 2.92
N SER A 83 2.19 -4.52 2.00
CA SER A 83 2.21 -4.04 0.62
C SER A 83 1.95 -5.22 -0.32
N LEU A 84 0.93 -5.10 -1.16
CA LEU A 84 0.50 -6.13 -2.11
C LEU A 84 0.54 -5.56 -3.52
N THR A 85 1.18 -6.29 -4.43
CA THR A 85 1.26 -5.86 -5.82
C THR A 85 0.94 -6.97 -6.83
N GLY A 86 0.48 -6.58 -8.01
CA GLY A 86 0.24 -7.49 -9.14
C GLY A 86 -0.78 -8.59 -8.81
N ASP A 87 -0.40 -9.85 -9.02
CA ASP A 87 -1.25 -11.03 -8.81
C ASP A 87 -1.61 -11.27 -7.33
N PHE A 88 -0.98 -10.55 -6.39
CA PHE A 88 -1.35 -10.59 -4.97
C PHE A 88 -2.62 -9.82 -4.62
N LEU A 89 -3.16 -9.07 -5.57
CA LEU A 89 -4.45 -8.38 -5.40
C LEU A 89 -5.65 -9.31 -5.66
N ASN A 90 -5.42 -10.62 -5.83
CA ASN A 90 -6.46 -11.61 -6.09
C ASN A 90 -7.24 -11.97 -4.81
N PRO A 91 -8.59 -12.09 -4.84
CA PRO A 91 -9.41 -12.41 -3.66
C PRO A 91 -8.96 -13.58 -2.75
N PRO A 92 -8.42 -14.71 -3.25
CA PRO A 92 -7.89 -15.76 -2.39
C PRO A 92 -6.76 -15.26 -1.49
N VAL A 93 -5.89 -14.37 -1.98
CA VAL A 93 -4.80 -13.78 -1.18
C VAL A 93 -5.36 -12.92 -0.06
N PHE A 94 -6.39 -12.11 -0.30
CA PHE A 94 -7.03 -11.32 0.77
C PHE A 94 -7.62 -12.20 1.88
N ARG A 95 -8.10 -13.41 1.56
CA ARG A 95 -8.52 -14.38 2.58
C ARG A 95 -7.33 -14.92 3.36
N LEU A 96 -6.22 -15.22 2.66
CA LEU A 96 -4.99 -15.70 3.28
C LEU A 96 -4.34 -14.66 4.19
N VAL A 97 -4.44 -13.37 3.88
CA VAL A 97 -3.96 -12.30 4.77
C VAL A 97 -5.04 -11.79 5.72
N GLY A 98 -6.24 -12.38 5.70
CA GLY A 98 -7.39 -11.90 6.46
C GLY A 98 -7.23 -11.99 7.99
N HIS A 99 -6.31 -12.82 8.49
CA HIS A 99 -5.92 -12.85 9.90
C HIS A 99 -4.95 -11.72 10.27
N MET A 100 -4.27 -11.12 9.29
CA MET A 100 -3.41 -9.98 9.51
C MET A 100 -4.24 -8.75 9.90
N ARG A 101 -3.58 -7.83 10.59
CA ARG A 101 -4.19 -6.61 11.12
C ARG A 101 -3.30 -5.40 10.82
N PRO A 102 -2.96 -5.16 9.54
CA PRO A 102 -2.10 -4.04 9.19
C PRO A 102 -2.80 -2.71 9.52
N THR A 103 -1.99 -1.71 9.88
CA THR A 103 -2.41 -0.32 10.01
C THR A 103 -2.09 0.48 8.75
N HIS A 104 -1.08 0.05 8.00
CA HIS A 104 -0.71 0.61 6.71
C HIS A 104 -0.86 -0.46 5.64
N LEU A 105 -1.58 -0.12 4.58
CA LEU A 105 -1.84 -1.02 3.47
C LEU A 105 -1.53 -0.33 2.16
N ASP A 106 -0.60 -0.89 1.40
CA ASP A 106 -0.27 -0.45 0.06
C ASP A 106 -0.78 -1.47 -0.94
N LEU A 107 -1.64 -1.04 -1.86
CA LEU A 107 -2.16 -1.86 -2.94
C LEU A 107 -1.71 -1.24 -4.26
N MET A 108 -0.84 -1.93 -5.00
CA MET A 108 -0.29 -1.42 -6.26
C MET A 108 -0.46 -2.42 -7.39
N GLY A 109 -1.22 -2.07 -8.41
CA GLY A 109 -1.47 -2.93 -9.54
C GLY A 109 -2.69 -2.50 -10.32
N ASN A 110 -3.20 -3.36 -11.17
CA ASN A 110 -4.51 -3.12 -11.80
C ASN A 110 -5.60 -3.46 -10.78
N LEU A 111 -5.93 -2.47 -9.94
CA LEU A 111 -6.89 -2.63 -8.86
C LEU A 111 -8.28 -2.85 -9.43
N VAL A 112 -8.61 -2.18 -10.53
CA VAL A 112 -9.92 -2.31 -11.19
C VAL A 112 -10.17 -3.71 -11.71
N ARG A 113 -9.20 -4.40 -12.31
CA ARG A 113 -9.33 -5.82 -12.66
C ARG A 113 -9.48 -6.70 -11.43
N SER A 114 -8.74 -6.39 -10.37
CA SER A 114 -8.80 -7.13 -9.10
C SER A 114 -10.15 -6.94 -8.37
N PHE A 115 -10.79 -5.79 -8.59
CA PHE A 115 -12.03 -5.33 -7.95
C PHE A 115 -13.26 -5.30 -8.87
N SER A 116 -13.12 -5.65 -10.15
CA SER A 116 -14.22 -5.92 -11.09
C SER A 116 -15.02 -7.17 -10.68
N SER A 117 -14.47 -7.93 -9.75
CA SER A 117 -15.13 -8.97 -8.99
C SER A 117 -15.65 -8.35 -7.68
N PRO A 118 -16.85 -8.70 -7.16
CA PRO A 118 -17.53 -8.08 -6.00
C PRO A 118 -16.78 -8.19 -4.65
N TYR A 119 -15.46 -8.42 -4.67
CA TYR A 119 -14.58 -8.75 -3.57
C TYR A 119 -13.57 -7.66 -3.23
N ALA A 120 -13.70 -6.45 -3.78
CA ALA A 120 -13.21 -5.21 -3.14
C ALA A 120 -13.97 -4.91 -1.86
N ASP A 121 -14.32 -5.94 -1.10
CA ASP A 121 -15.08 -5.78 0.10
C ASP A 121 -14.13 -5.28 1.16
N PHE A 122 -14.02 -3.96 1.23
CA PHE A 122 -13.37 -3.26 2.33
C PHE A 122 -13.99 -3.62 3.70
N ALA A 123 -15.07 -4.43 3.74
CA ALA A 123 -15.54 -5.09 4.96
C ALA A 123 -14.69 -6.30 5.40
N LEU A 124 -13.74 -6.80 4.59
CA LEU A 124 -12.88 -7.90 5.00
C LEU A 124 -12.11 -7.52 6.29
N PRO A 125 -11.86 -8.48 7.21
CA PRO A 125 -11.19 -8.18 8.48
C PRO A 125 -9.81 -7.51 8.34
N LEU A 126 -9.10 -7.75 7.23
CA LEU A 126 -7.82 -7.12 6.89
C LEU A 126 -7.90 -5.59 6.96
N PHE A 127 -9.02 -5.01 6.52
CA PHE A 127 -9.18 -3.58 6.32
C PHE A 127 -9.65 -2.82 7.57
N GLN A 128 -10.15 -3.53 8.58
CA GLN A 128 -10.82 -2.92 9.74
C GLN A 128 -9.89 -2.04 10.61
N ARG A 129 -8.57 -2.18 10.46
CA ARG A 129 -7.57 -1.40 11.21
C ARG A 129 -6.68 -0.52 10.33
N VAL A 130 -6.95 -0.48 9.03
CA VAL A 130 -6.15 0.29 8.08
C VAL A 130 -6.43 1.78 8.29
N SER A 131 -5.43 2.50 8.78
CA SER A 131 -5.46 3.95 8.94
C SER A 131 -4.77 4.69 7.80
N HIS A 132 -3.82 4.02 7.12
CA HIS A 132 -3.13 4.54 5.94
C HIS A 132 -3.33 3.58 4.78
N LEU A 133 -3.93 4.08 3.71
CA LEU A 133 -4.21 3.29 2.52
C LEU A 133 -3.57 3.97 1.31
N TYR A 134 -2.69 3.23 0.65
CA TYR A 134 -2.10 3.64 -0.61
C TYR A 134 -2.71 2.80 -1.74
N LEU A 135 -3.30 3.45 -2.73
CA LEU A 135 -3.97 2.80 -3.85
C LEU A 135 -3.32 3.27 -5.14
N CYS A 136 -2.47 2.44 -5.73
CA CYS A 136 -1.90 2.65 -7.06
C CYS A 136 -2.55 1.77 -8.09
N ASP A 137 -3.38 2.41 -8.91
CA ASP A 137 -3.99 1.79 -10.07
C ASP A 137 -3.11 2.06 -11.30
N ILE A 138 -2.62 0.98 -11.90
CA ILE A 138 -1.73 1.04 -13.08
C ILE A 138 -2.57 1.07 -14.38
N ASP A 139 -3.90 1.01 -14.29
CA ASP A 139 -4.76 1.06 -15.48
C ASP A 139 -5.03 2.51 -15.91
N ASP A 140 -4.32 2.96 -16.95
CA ASP A 140 -4.49 4.26 -17.61
C ASP A 140 -5.85 4.38 -18.32
N GLU A 141 -6.62 3.30 -18.45
CA GLU A 141 -7.98 3.35 -19.00
C GLU A 141 -8.95 3.95 -17.96
N LEU A 142 -8.87 5.29 -17.84
CA LEU A 142 -9.60 6.30 -17.06
C LEU A 142 -11.13 6.14 -16.91
N THR A 143 -11.73 5.07 -17.43
CA THR A 143 -13.17 4.83 -17.39
C THR A 143 -13.65 4.14 -16.13
N SER A 144 -12.75 3.74 -15.21
CA SER A 144 -13.16 3.05 -13.99
C SER A 144 -14.16 3.90 -13.20
N PRO A 145 -15.43 3.47 -13.10
CA PRO A 145 -16.45 4.29 -12.51
C PRO A 145 -16.34 4.30 -10.98
N TRP A 146 -16.63 5.46 -10.38
CA TRP A 146 -16.52 5.75 -8.93
C TRP A 146 -17.08 4.67 -8.00
N HIS A 147 -18.08 3.89 -8.44
CA HIS A 147 -18.66 2.83 -7.63
C HIS A 147 -17.65 1.76 -7.18
N HIS A 148 -16.52 1.59 -7.87
CA HIS A 148 -15.43 0.71 -7.41
C HIS A 148 -14.79 1.20 -6.11
N TRP A 149 -14.88 2.50 -5.81
CA TRP A 149 -14.31 3.14 -4.62
C TRP A 149 -15.35 3.41 -3.53
N ALA A 150 -16.64 3.16 -3.78
CA ALA A 150 -17.71 3.39 -2.80
C ALA A 150 -17.49 2.62 -1.48
N GLY A 151 -16.78 1.50 -1.54
CA GLY A 151 -16.44 0.70 -0.36
C GLY A 151 -15.41 1.35 0.57
N LEU A 152 -14.68 2.40 0.13
CA LEU A 152 -13.73 3.11 1.00
C LEU A 152 -14.40 3.65 2.27
N SER A 153 -15.67 4.08 2.16
CA SER A 153 -16.49 4.52 3.30
C SER A 153 -16.63 3.47 4.42
N ARG A 154 -16.36 2.20 4.14
CA ARG A 154 -16.42 1.08 5.09
C ARG A 154 -15.15 0.95 5.94
N LEU A 155 -14.10 1.72 5.67
CA LEU A 155 -12.84 1.70 6.40
C LEU A 155 -12.96 2.57 7.66
N PRO A 156 -13.22 1.99 8.85
CA PRO A 156 -13.71 2.77 9.98
C PRO A 156 -12.66 3.69 10.61
N VAL A 157 -11.37 3.41 10.38
CA VAL A 157 -10.25 4.14 10.99
C VAL A 157 -9.33 4.80 9.97
N LEU A 158 -9.75 4.85 8.69
CA LEU A 158 -8.96 5.47 7.63
C LEU A 158 -8.79 6.97 7.88
N THR A 159 -7.54 7.42 7.98
CA THR A 159 -7.18 8.82 8.17
C THR A 159 -6.27 9.36 7.07
N HIS A 160 -5.53 8.49 6.37
CA HIS A 160 -4.63 8.85 5.29
C HIS A 160 -4.92 8.02 4.05
N LEU A 161 -5.03 8.69 2.92
CA LEU A 161 -5.32 8.06 1.63
C LEU A 161 -4.38 8.62 0.57
N ALA A 162 -3.75 7.74 -0.21
CA ALA A 162 -3.02 8.14 -1.41
C ALA A 162 -3.65 7.52 -2.67
N ILE A 163 -3.92 8.35 -3.69
CA ILE A 163 -4.56 7.95 -4.95
C ILE A 163 -3.99 8.71 -6.15
N ALA A 164 -4.12 8.14 -7.35
CA ALA A 164 -3.78 8.79 -8.63
C ALA A 164 -4.98 9.42 -9.34
N ARG A 165 -6.01 9.84 -8.59
CA ARG A 165 -7.30 10.26 -9.16
C ARG A 165 -7.80 11.53 -8.48
N GLY A 166 -7.34 12.67 -8.98
CA GLY A 166 -7.71 13.99 -8.43
C GLY A 166 -9.21 14.28 -8.56
N ASP A 167 -9.84 13.81 -9.63
CA ASP A 167 -11.27 13.97 -9.92
C ASP A 167 -12.19 13.37 -8.85
N LEU A 168 -11.71 12.38 -8.10
CA LEU A 168 -12.49 11.69 -7.08
C LEU A 168 -12.47 12.40 -5.71
N VAL A 169 -11.57 13.37 -5.51
CA VAL A 169 -11.34 14.03 -4.22
C VAL A 169 -12.62 14.60 -3.59
N PRO A 170 -13.48 15.37 -4.31
CA PRO A 170 -14.69 15.90 -3.71
C PRO A 170 -15.61 14.80 -3.15
N THR A 171 -15.74 13.69 -3.86
CA THR A 171 -16.60 12.57 -3.46
C THR A 171 -16.01 11.77 -2.30
N ILE A 172 -14.69 11.58 -2.30
CA ILE A 172 -13.94 10.99 -1.18
C ILE A 172 -14.15 11.81 0.08
N LEU A 173 -13.94 13.12 0.02
CA LEU A 173 -14.06 14.01 1.18
C LEU A 173 -15.50 14.04 1.73
N ALA A 174 -16.50 13.95 0.86
CA ALA A 174 -17.91 13.86 1.27
C ALA A 174 -18.25 12.53 1.96
N THR A 175 -17.60 11.43 1.58
CA THR A 175 -17.88 10.08 2.10
C THR A 175 -16.99 9.67 3.27
N LEU A 176 -15.83 10.30 3.43
CA LEU A 176 -14.82 10.02 4.44
C LEU A 176 -14.51 11.27 5.27
N PRO A 177 -15.43 11.69 6.17
CA PRO A 177 -15.23 12.92 6.96
C PRO A 177 -14.07 12.84 7.96
N ARG A 178 -13.58 11.63 8.28
CA ARG A 178 -12.45 11.40 9.20
C ARG A 178 -11.09 11.53 8.54
N LEU A 179 -11.06 11.59 7.21
CA LEU A 179 -9.83 11.66 6.46
C LEU A 179 -9.12 12.97 6.79
N ARG A 180 -7.85 12.86 7.16
CA ARG A 180 -6.97 13.97 7.55
C ARG A 180 -6.04 14.38 6.41
N VAL A 181 -5.62 13.41 5.61
CA VAL A 181 -4.64 13.60 4.55
C VAL A 181 -5.10 12.86 3.29
N ILE A 182 -5.09 13.57 2.17
CA ILE A 182 -5.14 12.98 0.83
C ILE A 182 -3.83 13.30 0.13
N VAL A 183 -3.11 12.27 -0.30
CA VAL A 183 -1.96 12.42 -1.18
C VAL A 183 -2.39 12.09 -2.60
N LEU A 184 -2.26 13.05 -3.51
CA LEU A 184 -2.38 12.82 -4.93
C LEU A 184 -0.98 12.59 -5.50
N TYR A 185 -0.81 11.51 -6.24
CA TYR A 185 0.41 11.25 -7.01
C TYR A 185 0.00 10.95 -8.45
N GLY A 186 0.93 10.94 -9.40
CA GLY A 186 0.56 10.63 -10.80
C GLY A 186 0.04 11.83 -11.60
N GLU A 187 -0.62 12.78 -10.93
CA GLU A 187 -1.34 13.86 -11.58
C GLU A 187 -0.43 15.04 -11.94
N LYS A 188 -0.58 15.54 -13.17
CA LYS A 188 -0.13 16.90 -13.49
C LYS A 188 -1.17 17.85 -12.94
N LEU A 189 -0.81 18.60 -11.91
CA LEU A 189 -1.69 19.62 -11.37
C LEU A 189 -1.98 20.67 -12.44
N ASP A 190 -3.26 20.91 -12.70
CA ASP A 190 -3.68 22.21 -13.18
C ASP A 190 -3.62 23.18 -11.99
N PRO A 191 -2.77 24.22 -12.03
CA PRO A 191 -2.68 25.21 -10.97
C PRO A 191 -4.03 25.88 -10.68
N GLU A 192 -4.92 26.01 -11.66
CA GLU A 192 -6.23 26.64 -11.46
C GLU A 192 -7.16 25.76 -10.62
N GLU A 193 -7.12 24.44 -10.80
CA GLU A 193 -7.91 23.49 -10.00
C GLU A 193 -7.43 23.43 -8.55
N ALA A 194 -6.11 23.50 -8.33
CA ALA A 194 -5.50 23.38 -7.01
C ALA A 194 -6.00 24.46 -6.02
N HIS A 195 -6.35 25.67 -6.48
CA HIS A 195 -6.84 26.74 -5.60
C HIS A 195 -8.18 26.41 -4.93
N SER A 196 -8.95 25.47 -5.50
CA SER A 196 -10.26 25.05 -4.97
C SER A 196 -10.19 23.83 -4.06
N TRP A 197 -9.01 23.25 -3.87
CA TRP A 197 -8.87 21.98 -3.16
C TRP A 197 -8.99 22.14 -1.65
N ASP A 198 -9.47 21.07 -1.03
CA ASP A 198 -9.57 20.97 0.42
C ASP A 198 -8.18 21.04 1.05
N GLN A 199 -8.08 21.68 2.21
CA GLN A 199 -6.82 21.86 2.95
C GLN A 199 -6.14 20.54 3.34
N ARG A 200 -6.86 19.42 3.28
CA ARG A 200 -6.33 18.08 3.54
C ARG A 200 -5.58 17.47 2.35
N VAL A 201 -5.61 18.11 1.18
CA VAL A 201 -4.98 17.58 -0.04
C VAL A 201 -3.52 18.00 -0.11
N VAL A 202 -2.68 17.06 -0.55
CA VAL A 202 -1.25 17.21 -0.75
C VAL A 202 -0.88 16.48 -2.05
N VAL A 203 0.14 16.96 -2.77
CA VAL A 203 0.54 16.41 -4.06
C VAL A 203 1.98 15.94 -3.97
N ALA A 204 2.22 14.69 -4.34
CA ALA A 204 3.54 14.08 -4.41
C ALA A 204 3.93 13.87 -5.88
N GLU A 205 5.14 14.32 -6.25
CA GLU A 205 5.69 14.09 -7.59
C GLU A 205 6.07 12.60 -7.79
N ILE A 206 5.76 12.06 -8.96
CA ILE A 206 5.97 10.64 -9.29
C ILE A 206 7.45 10.24 -9.26
N ASN A 207 8.37 11.17 -9.48
CA ASN A 207 9.79 10.85 -9.53
C ASN A 207 10.35 10.37 -8.18
N SER A 208 9.77 10.84 -7.05
CA SER A 208 10.13 10.34 -5.72
C SER A 208 9.37 9.07 -5.33
N PHE A 209 8.35 8.66 -6.10
CA PHE A 209 7.39 7.65 -5.68
C PHE A 209 8.02 6.27 -5.44
N TRP A 210 8.84 5.79 -6.37
CA TRP A 210 9.47 4.47 -6.23
C TRP A 210 10.45 4.44 -5.05
N GLU A 211 11.13 5.55 -4.82
CA GLU A 211 12.05 5.74 -3.69
C GLU A 211 11.25 5.74 -2.38
N ASP A 212 10.17 6.53 -2.32
CA ASP A 212 9.29 6.66 -1.16
C ASP A 212 8.52 5.38 -0.82
N TRP A 213 8.10 4.62 -1.83
CA TRP A 213 7.45 3.33 -1.64
C TRP A 213 8.38 2.35 -0.94
N HIS A 214 9.68 2.36 -1.26
CA HIS A 214 10.65 1.56 -0.51
C HIS A 214 10.86 2.08 0.91
N GLU A 215 10.74 3.39 1.14
CA GLU A 215 10.87 3.99 2.47
C GLU A 215 9.66 3.78 3.40
N GLY A 216 8.48 3.43 2.87
CA GLY A 216 7.31 3.07 3.66
C GLY A 216 6.62 4.27 4.30
N ILE A 217 6.75 4.44 5.63
CA ILE A 217 6.05 5.49 6.41
C ILE A 217 6.49 6.91 6.03
N GLY A 218 7.62 7.06 5.33
CA GLY A 218 8.21 8.37 4.97
C GLY A 218 7.25 9.32 4.23
N LEU A 219 6.44 8.80 3.31
CA LEU A 219 5.43 9.60 2.59
C LEU A 219 4.45 10.26 3.56
N TRP A 220 3.91 9.47 4.49
CA TRP A 220 2.87 9.92 5.43
C TRP A 220 3.42 10.97 6.39
N ILE A 221 4.62 10.76 6.93
CA ILE A 221 5.29 11.73 7.81
C ILE A 221 5.49 13.07 7.11
N ARG A 222 5.93 13.05 5.84
CA ARG A 222 6.13 14.29 5.08
C ARG A 222 4.81 14.98 4.77
N ALA A 223 3.77 14.23 4.42
CA ALA A 223 2.44 14.77 4.17
C ALA A 223 1.84 15.43 5.43
N ASP A 224 1.91 14.76 6.58
CA ASP A 224 1.49 15.33 7.87
C ASP A 224 2.28 16.60 8.20
N ALA A 225 3.61 16.55 8.12
CA ALA A 225 4.45 17.70 8.41
C ALA A 225 4.15 18.89 7.48
N PHE A 226 3.89 18.62 6.20
CA PHE A 226 3.50 19.65 5.24
C PHE A 226 2.17 20.31 5.62
N LEU A 227 1.15 19.52 5.93
CA LEU A 227 -0.17 20.02 6.32
C LEU A 227 -0.14 20.78 7.65
N ASP A 228 0.63 20.29 8.62
CA ASP A 228 0.84 20.98 9.88
C ASP A 228 1.48 22.37 9.69
N ARG A 229 2.47 22.48 8.78
CA ARG A 229 3.09 23.76 8.41
C ARG A 229 2.10 24.68 7.69
N LYS A 230 1.28 24.12 6.80
CA LYS A 230 0.22 24.83 6.09
C LYS A 230 -0.81 25.42 7.05
N GLN A 231 -1.28 24.64 8.03
CA GLN A 231 -2.19 25.09 9.08
C GLN A 231 -1.62 26.21 9.96
N ARG A 232 -0.30 26.26 10.13
CA ARG A 232 0.40 27.35 10.84
C ARG A 232 0.68 28.58 9.96
N GLY A 233 0.36 28.54 8.67
CA GLY A 233 0.63 29.62 7.72
C GLY A 233 2.10 29.73 7.29
N GLU A 234 2.91 28.70 7.53
CA GLU A 234 4.32 28.66 7.11
C GLU A 234 4.49 28.31 5.63
N VAL A 235 3.42 27.79 5.01
CA VAL A 235 3.34 27.41 3.61
C VAL A 235 2.10 28.12 3.02
N PRO A 236 2.18 28.75 1.83
CA PRO A 236 1.03 29.39 1.22
C PRO A 236 -0.15 28.42 1.07
N GLU A 237 -1.38 28.89 1.27
CA GLU A 237 -2.58 28.05 1.12
C GLU A 237 -2.72 27.46 -0.29
N SER A 238 -2.21 28.17 -1.31
CA SER A 238 -2.17 27.72 -2.70
C SER A 238 -1.07 26.69 -2.99
N CYS A 239 -0.18 26.41 -2.03
CA CYS A 239 0.84 25.39 -2.18
C CYS A 239 0.30 24.03 -1.72
N TYR A 240 0.44 23.04 -2.59
CA TYR A 240 0.04 21.66 -2.35
C TYR A 240 1.18 20.66 -2.58
N GLN A 241 2.29 21.12 -3.15
CA GLN A 241 3.39 20.26 -3.55
C GLN A 241 4.24 19.85 -2.35
N LEU A 242 4.39 18.55 -2.16
CA LEU A 242 5.37 17.98 -1.23
C LEU A 242 6.78 18.31 -1.72
N PRO A 243 7.65 18.83 -0.83
CA PRO A 243 9.05 18.97 -1.16
C PRO A 243 9.66 17.61 -1.54
N ALA A 244 10.43 17.58 -2.64
CA ALA A 244 11.29 16.46 -2.95
C ALA A 244 12.33 16.27 -1.82
N CYS A 245 12.73 15.01 -1.60
CA CYS A 245 13.82 14.67 -0.69
C CYS A 245 15.18 15.16 -1.22
#